data_AF-A0A1I3WCI2-F1
#
_entry.id   AF-A0A1I3WCI2-F1
#
_cell.length_a   1.000
_cell.length_b   1.000
_cell.length_c   1.000
_cell.angle_alpha   90.00
_cell.angle_beta   90.00
_cell.angle_gamma   90.00
#
_symmetry.space_group_name_H-M   'P 1'
#
loop_
_entity.id
_entity.type
_entity.pdbx_description
1 polymer ?
#
loop_
_entity_poly.entity_id
_entity_poly.type
_entity_poly.pdbx_seq_one_letter_code
_entity_poly.pdbx_strand_id
1 'polypeptide(L)'
;MDKARLGGITISKVKRLLLQSLGFIIGLAFGLWRPQQVQFMLPVLGISVGIGYFLLSKVTTDKEKNLSEIRWFIPIQMIMYFIIGGAIGSSIYLYMEIY
;
A
#
# COMPACT_ATOMS: atom_id res chain seq x y z
N MET A 1 -17.64 27.66 -15.37
CA MET A 1 -16.25 27.16 -15.44
C MET A 1 -16.08 26.14 -14.33
N ASP A 2 -15.95 24.85 -14.61
CA ASP A 2 -15.19 23.96 -13.73
C ASP A 2 -14.92 22.57 -14.32
N LYS A 3 -13.62 22.29 -14.39
CA LYS A 3 -12.92 21.00 -14.53
C LYS A 3 -13.09 20.24 -15.83
N ALA A 4 -12.20 20.63 -16.75
CA ALA A 4 -11.70 19.85 -17.86
C ALA A 4 -11.55 18.36 -17.50
N ARG A 5 -12.27 17.54 -18.25
CA ARG A 5 -12.07 16.10 -18.37
C ARG A 5 -10.73 15.86 -19.09
N LEU A 6 -9.63 15.90 -18.36
CA LEU A 6 -8.40 15.26 -18.81
C LEU A 6 -8.56 13.76 -18.54
N GLY A 7 -8.88 13.01 -19.60
CA GLY A 7 -8.80 11.55 -19.71
C GLY A 7 -9.20 10.75 -18.49
N GLY A 8 -10.51 10.46 -18.31
CA GLY A 8 -11.01 9.29 -17.57
C GLY A 8 -10.62 9.07 -16.09
N ILE A 9 -9.79 9.91 -15.49
CA ILE A 9 -9.25 9.73 -14.15
C ILE A 9 -9.72 10.89 -13.28
N THR A 10 -10.62 10.58 -12.34
CA THR A 10 -11.09 11.54 -11.33
C THR A 10 -9.93 11.96 -10.41
N ILE A 11 -9.88 13.22 -9.99
CA ILE A 11 -8.81 13.80 -9.13
C ILE A 11 -8.54 12.95 -7.87
N SER A 12 -9.55 12.26 -7.33
CA SER A 12 -9.40 11.33 -6.19
C SER A 12 -8.57 10.09 -6.53
N LYS A 13 -8.67 9.56 -7.75
CA LYS A 13 -7.88 8.41 -8.21
C LYS A 13 -6.40 8.77 -8.34
N VAL A 14 -6.07 9.95 -8.87
CA VAL A 14 -4.66 10.40 -8.99
C VAL A 14 -4.02 10.55 -7.62
N LYS A 15 -4.70 11.20 -6.67
CA LYS A 15 -4.18 11.34 -5.29
C LYS A 15 -3.93 10.00 -4.61
N ARG A 16 -4.85 9.05 -4.79
CA ARG A 16 -4.72 7.69 -4.27
C ARG A 16 -3.53 6.96 -4.89
N LEU A 17 -3.35 7.07 -6.20
CA LEU A 17 -2.20 6.50 -6.91
C LEU A 17 -0.89 7.08 -6.38
N LEU A 18 -0.81 8.40 -6.22
CA LEU A 18 0.39 9.05 -5.68
C LEU A 18 0.72 8.59 -4.26
N LEU A 19 -0.28 8.44 -3.40
CA LEU A 19 -0.08 7.93 -2.04
C LEU A 19 0.39 6.46 -2.04
N GLN A 20 -0.15 5.64 -2.93
CA GLN A 20 0.30 4.26 -3.12
C GLN A 20 1.74 4.20 -3.65
N SER A 21 2.07 5.01 -4.65
CA SER A 21 3.43 5.13 -5.19
C SER A 21 4.41 5.62 -4.13
N LEU A 22 4.03 6.59 -3.29
CA LEU A 22 4.84 7.05 -2.16
C LEU A 22 5.07 5.92 -1.15
N GLY A 23 4.02 5.21 -0.75
CA GLY A 23 4.13 4.04 0.13
C GLY A 23 5.11 3.02 -0.43
N PHE A 24 4.97 2.70 -1.72
CA PHE A 24 5.85 1.78 -2.43
C PHE A 24 7.31 2.24 -2.45
N ILE A 25 7.58 3.48 -2.85
CA ILE A 25 8.94 4.03 -2.93
C ILE A 25 9.60 4.04 -1.55
N ILE A 26 8.88 4.47 -0.51
CA ILE A 26 9.39 4.47 0.86
C ILE A 26 9.69 3.04 1.32
N GLY A 27 8.77 2.10 1.05
CA GLY A 27 8.99 0.68 1.33
C GLY A 27 10.24 0.15 0.65
N LEU A 28 10.38 0.42 -0.64
CA LEU A 28 11.52 -0.02 -1.44
C LEU A 28 12.84 0.56 -0.94
N ALA A 29 12.89 1.86 -0.62
CA ALA A 29 14.06 2.49 -0.05
C ALA A 29 14.44 1.89 1.32
N PHE A 30 13.45 1.65 2.19
CA PHE A 30 13.68 0.98 3.47
C PHE A 30 14.15 -0.47 3.31
N GLY A 31 13.60 -1.19 2.34
CA GLY A 31 13.99 -2.57 2.04
C GLY A 31 15.44 -2.67 1.58
N LEU A 32 15.93 -1.69 0.82
CA LEU A 32 17.33 -1.62 0.39
C LEU A 32 18.29 -1.18 1.51
N TRP A 33 17.87 -0.25 2.37
CA TRP A 33 18.75 0.29 3.42
C TRP A 33 18.81 -0.60 4.67
N ARG A 34 17.69 -1.17 5.09
CA ARG A 34 17.55 -1.99 6.30
C ARG A 34 16.80 -3.30 6.02
N PRO A 35 17.33 -4.15 5.12
CA PRO A 35 16.65 -5.35 4.62
C PRO A 35 16.20 -6.30 5.74
N GLN A 36 17.07 -6.54 6.72
CA GLN A 36 16.78 -7.46 7.82
C GLN A 36 15.66 -6.96 8.74
N GLN A 37 15.64 -5.66 9.05
CA GLN A 37 14.57 -5.06 9.86
C GLN A 37 13.23 -5.10 9.11
N VAL A 38 13.24 -4.78 7.81
CA VAL A 38 12.04 -4.84 6.98
C VAL A 38 11.49 -6.26 6.92
N GLN A 39 12.33 -7.28 6.71
CA GLN A 39 11.90 -8.68 6.69
C GLN A 39 11.22 -9.12 7.98
N PHE A 40 11.71 -8.69 9.15
CA PHE A 40 11.03 -8.98 10.42
C PHE A 40 9.69 -8.26 10.57
N MET A 41 9.55 -7.06 9.99
CA MET A 41 8.31 -6.29 10.03
C MET A 41 7.27 -6.76 9.01
N LEU A 42 7.68 -7.34 7.88
CA LEU A 42 6.77 -7.76 6.79
C LEU A 42 5.64 -8.68 7.27
N PRO A 43 5.87 -9.74 8.08
CA PRO A 43 4.79 -10.59 8.60
C PRO A 43 3.81 -9.82 9.47
N VAL A 44 4.31 -9.00 10.40
CA VAL A 44 3.49 -8.22 11.34
C VAL A 44 2.62 -7.22 10.58
N LEU A 45 3.22 -6.48 9.65
CA LEU A 45 2.51 -5.51 8.81
C LEU A 45 1.54 -6.20 7.86
N GLY A 46 1.93 -7.33 7.25
CA GLY A 46 1.10 -8.12 6.35
C GLY A 46 -0.16 -8.67 7.03
N ILE A 47 -0.01 -9.27 8.21
CA ILE A 47 -1.13 -9.76 9.01
C ILE A 47 -2.04 -8.59 9.41
N SER A 48 -1.46 -7.48 9.88
CA SER A 48 -2.23 -6.30 10.29
C SER A 48 -3.06 -5.72 9.14
N VAL A 49 -2.48 -5.63 7.94
CA VAL A 49 -3.17 -5.20 6.71
C VAL A 49 -4.26 -6.20 6.32
N GLY A 50 -3.97 -7.51 6.37
CA GLY A 50 -4.94 -8.56 6.06
C GLY A 50 -6.16 -8.53 6.98
N ILE A 51 -5.94 -8.40 8.29
CA ILE A 51 -7.03 -8.23 9.28
C ILE A 51 -7.79 -6.93 9.02
N GLY A 52 -7.08 -5.82 8.77
CA GLY A 52 -7.71 -4.54 8.45
C GLY A 52 -8.61 -4.63 7.22
N TYR A 53 -8.17 -5.32 6.16
CA TYR A 53 -8.97 -5.58 4.97
C TYR A 53 -10.18 -6.47 5.25
N PHE A 54 -10.01 -7.52 6.06
CA PHE A 54 -11.09 -8.42 6.44
C PHE A 54 -12.18 -7.73 7.26
N LEU A 55 -11.79 -6.89 8.22
CA LEU A 55 -12.74 -6.11 9.02
C LEU A 55 -13.44 -5.06 8.14
N LEU A 56 -12.70 -4.38 7.27
CA LEU A 56 -13.28 -3.43 6.33
C LEU A 56 -14.28 -4.09 5.38
N SER A 57 -13.96 -5.26 4.82
CA SER A 57 -14.85 -5.96 3.91
C SER A 57 -16.16 -6.34 4.61
N LYS A 58 -16.09 -6.88 5.84
CA LYS A 58 -17.28 -7.17 6.67
C LYS A 58 -18.18 -5.94 6.85
N VAL A 59 -17.61 -4.80 7.28
CA VAL A 59 -18.37 -3.56 7.50
C VAL A 59 -18.97 -3.02 6.19
N THR A 60 -18.29 -3.25 5.08
CA THR A 60 -18.73 -2.80 3.76
C THR A 60 -19.89 -3.63 3.22
N THR A 61 -19.80 -4.96 3.37
CA THR A 61 -20.85 -5.92 2.99
C THR A 61 -22.16 -5.64 3.73
N ASP A 62 -22.08 -5.26 5.01
CA ASP A 62 -23.28 -4.96 5.81
C ASP A 62 -23.96 -3.63 5.45
N LYS A 63 -23.32 -2.74 4.68
CA LYS A 63 -23.79 -1.37 4.45
C LYS A 63 -23.99 -0.97 2.99
N GLU A 64 -23.79 -1.88 2.03
CA GLU A 64 -23.79 -1.60 0.57
C GLU A 64 -22.92 -0.38 0.18
N LYS A 65 -21.89 -0.05 0.97
CA LYS A 65 -21.00 1.08 0.67
C LYS A 65 -19.91 0.65 -0.29
N ASN A 66 -19.35 1.56 -1.06
CA ASN A 66 -18.13 1.25 -1.80
C ASN A 66 -16.94 1.25 -0.84
N LEU A 67 -16.08 0.22 -0.90
CA LEU A 67 -14.84 0.11 -0.10
C LEU A 67 -13.96 1.38 -0.21
N SER A 68 -13.96 2.02 -1.38
CA SER A 68 -13.23 3.26 -1.65
C SER A 68 -13.73 4.49 -0.89
N GLU A 69 -14.96 4.45 -0.36
CA GLU A 69 -15.55 5.54 0.42
C GLU A 69 -15.17 5.45 1.91
N ILE A 70 -14.60 4.32 2.34
CA ILE A 70 -14.19 4.14 3.73
C ILE A 70 -12.83 4.79 3.95
N ARG A 71 -12.77 5.79 4.85
CA ARG A 71 -11.57 6.58 5.12
C ARG A 71 -10.33 5.73 5.48
N TRP A 72 -10.54 4.61 6.16
CA TRP A 72 -9.49 3.66 6.58
C TRP A 72 -8.90 2.83 5.43
N PHE A 73 -9.56 2.77 4.28
CA PHE A 73 -9.08 2.03 3.12
C PHE A 73 -7.79 2.64 2.54
N ILE A 74 -7.64 3.97 2.56
CA ILE A 74 -6.47 4.66 1.99
C ILE A 74 -5.20 4.34 2.79
N PRO A 75 -5.15 4.51 4.14
CA PRO A 75 -3.99 4.10 4.93
C PRO A 75 -3.62 2.63 4.79
N ILE A 76 -4.61 1.73 4.80
CA ILE A 76 -4.37 0.28 4.66
C ILE A 76 -3.73 -0.02 3.29
N GLN A 77 -4.18 0.65 2.24
CA GLN A 77 -3.53 0.55 0.93
C GLN A 77 -2.11 1.10 0.91
N MET A 78 -1.85 2.24 1.55
CA MET A 78 -0.48 2.77 1.61
C MET A 78 0.47 1.79 2.30
N ILE A 79 0.04 1.18 3.42
CA ILE A 79 0.83 0.16 4.13
C ILE A 79 1.03 -1.07 3.23
N MET A 80 0.00 -1.48 2.47
CA MET A 80 0.13 -2.61 1.55
C MET A 80 1.18 -2.35 0.45
N TYR A 81 1.17 -1.17 -0.16
CA TYR A 81 2.18 -0.81 -1.16
C TYR A 81 3.58 -0.66 -0.55
N PHE A 82 3.68 -0.17 0.69
CA PHE A 82 4.93 -0.17 1.45
C PHE A 82 5.47 -1.58 1.69
N ILE A 83 4.63 -2.54 2.09
CA ILE A 83 5.01 -3.95 2.26
C ILE A 83 5.56 -4.51 0.95
N ILE A 84 4.87 -4.27 -0.17
CA ILE A 84 5.30 -4.74 -1.50
C ILE A 84 6.66 -4.15 -1.86
N GLY A 85 6.83 -2.83 -1.72
CA GLY A 85 8.10 -2.17 -1.98
C GLY A 85 9.23 -2.70 -1.10
N GLY A 86 8.97 -2.84 0.21
CA GLY A 86 9.94 -3.35 1.17
C GLY A 86 10.34 -4.80 0.92
N ALA A 87 9.38 -5.64 0.56
CA ALA A 87 9.65 -7.02 0.15
C ALA A 87 10.58 -7.05 -1.06
N ILE A 88 10.25 -6.32 -2.14
CA ILE A 88 11.09 -6.25 -3.34
C ILE A 88 12.49 -5.72 -3.03
N GLY A 89 12.58 -4.59 -2.32
CA GLY A 89 13.87 -3.99 -1.96
C GLY A 89 14.75 -4.91 -1.12
N SER A 90 14.17 -5.56 -0.12
CA SER A 90 14.90 -6.49 0.75
C SER A 90 15.34 -7.76 0.01
N SER A 91 14.52 -8.28 -0.90
CA SER A 91 14.86 -9.43 -1.75
C SER A 91 15.97 -9.09 -2.75
N ILE A 92 15.98 -7.90 -3.33
CA ILE A 92 17.07 -7.44 -4.21
C ILE A 92 18.38 -7.38 -3.42
N TYR A 93 18.36 -6.82 -2.21
CA TYR A 93 19.55 -6.78 -1.36
C TYR A 93 20.07 -8.18 -1.06
N LEU A 94 19.20 -9.08 -0.58
CA LEU A 94 19.58 -10.47 -0.29
C LEU A 94 20.14 -11.18 -1.52
N TYR A 95 19.54 -10.95 -2.70
CA TYR A 95 20.01 -11.54 -3.94
C TYR A 95 21.43 -11.07 -4.29
N MET A 96 21.74 -9.77 -4.11
CA MET A 96 23.09 -9.23 -4.29
C MET A 96 24.08 -9.67 -3.20
N GLU A 97 23.60 -10.07 -2.02
CA GLU A 97 24.46 -10.59 -0.96
C GLU A 97 24.86 -12.05 -1.20
N ILE A 98 24.00 -12.81 -1.89
CA ILE A 98 24.22 -14.22 -2.22
C ILE A 98 25.13 -14.41 -3.46
N TYR A 99 25.19 -13.44 -4.37
CA TYR A 99 25.92 -13.50 -5.65
C TYR A 99 26.96 -12.37 -5.78
#